data_AF-A0A969PH71-F1
#
_entry.id   AF-A0A969PH71-F1
#
_cell.length_a   1.000
_cell.length_b   1.000
_cell.length_c   1.000
_cell.angle_alpha   90.00
_cell.angle_beta   90.00
_cell.angle_gamma   90.00
#
_symmetry.space_group_name_H-M   'P 1'
#
loop_
_entity.id
_entity.type
_entity.pdbx_description
1 polymer ?
#
loop_
_entity_poly.entity_id
_entity_poly.type
_entity_poly.pdbx_seq_one_letter_code
_entity_poly.pdbx_strand_id
1 'polypeptide(L)'
;MAASRGWIRQRSFLRDAYNKEVKRWFRELGDIDDPNFTTSRGAVMAACLIAAGDSQNMTLIKMETFRRVVQRTHLRPHVYGMPTTELQVIRRFKPQIQLHFMQDSKRNYEISKSPAIGQISFRLMNETSESITRGEVERLANAIKREFMALNGYVWSKGRLMATYTDREKGYQLQLLCYNESEAKTLIGKVLGIQNHPFERKRLSLNKNDDELSAYPGIPQTVTILGKSEREPKRRPVADVRFTHAELHLYGRGEPVICATGLIAM
;
A
#
# COMPACT_ATOMS: atom_id res chain seq x y z
N MET A 1 15.78 13.22 -61.89
CA MET A 1 16.35 14.17 -60.90
C MET A 1 17.44 13.48 -60.10
N ALA A 2 18.66 14.03 -60.09
CA ALA A 2 19.74 13.46 -59.30
C ALA A 2 19.43 13.60 -57.80
N ALA A 3 19.66 12.55 -57.02
CA ALA A 3 19.54 12.59 -55.57
C ALA A 3 20.49 13.63 -54.98
N SER A 4 20.01 14.43 -54.01
CA SER A 4 20.86 15.41 -53.34
C SER A 4 22.01 14.72 -52.60
N ARG A 5 23.20 15.35 -52.59
CA ARG A 5 24.37 14.80 -51.87
C ARG A 5 24.09 14.54 -50.38
N GLY A 6 23.28 15.42 -49.76
CA GLY A 6 22.82 15.25 -48.38
C GLY A 6 21.99 13.98 -48.18
N TRP A 7 21.07 13.67 -49.12
CA TRP A 7 20.26 12.45 -49.07
C TRP A 7 21.12 11.19 -49.18
N ILE A 8 22.09 11.18 -50.11
CA ILE A 8 22.97 10.03 -50.32
C ILE A 8 23.75 9.71 -49.03
N ARG A 9 24.27 10.75 -48.35
CA ARG A 9 24.96 10.59 -47.07
C ARG A 9 24.04 10.06 -45.96
N GLN A 10 22.86 10.65 -45.82
CA GLN A 10 21.88 10.24 -44.80
C GLN A 10 21.43 8.78 -45.01
N ARG A 11 21.14 8.39 -46.26
CA ARG A 11 20.76 7.02 -46.59
C ARG A 11 21.89 6.04 -46.30
N SER A 12 23.15 6.39 -46.57
CA SER A 12 24.29 5.55 -46.20
C SER A 12 24.35 5.31 -44.70
N PHE A 13 24.24 6.37 -43.90
CA PHE A 13 24.22 6.27 -42.45
C PHE A 13 23.07 5.38 -41.93
N LEU A 14 21.86 5.55 -42.49
CA LEU A 14 20.71 4.72 -42.11
C LEU A 14 20.90 3.25 -42.50
N ARG A 15 21.54 2.96 -43.63
CA ARG A 15 21.88 1.57 -44.00
C ARG A 15 22.85 0.94 -43.02
N ASP A 16 23.81 1.69 -42.49
CA ASP A 16 24.79 1.14 -41.54
C ASP A 16 24.21 0.97 -40.13
N ALA A 17 23.49 1.97 -39.64
CA ALA A 17 22.96 1.98 -38.27
C ALA A 17 21.62 1.26 -38.15
N TYR A 18 20.64 1.64 -38.98
CA TYR A 18 19.26 1.17 -38.84
C TYR A 18 19.09 -0.26 -39.40
N ASN A 19 19.67 -0.62 -40.55
CA ASN A 19 19.56 -2.01 -41.03
C ASN A 19 20.23 -3.00 -40.07
N LYS A 20 21.27 -2.58 -39.34
CA LYS A 20 21.89 -3.40 -38.28
C LYS A 20 20.93 -3.67 -37.13
N GLU A 21 20.10 -2.70 -36.75
CA GLU A 21 19.03 -2.87 -35.76
C GLU A 21 17.94 -3.83 -36.26
N VAL A 22 17.50 -3.65 -37.51
CA VAL A 22 16.50 -4.52 -38.16
C VAL A 22 17.02 -5.97 -38.24
N LYS A 23 18.24 -6.18 -38.76
CA LYS A 23 18.88 -7.51 -38.83
C LYS A 23 19.01 -8.14 -37.44
N ARG A 24 19.36 -7.36 -36.41
CA ARG A 24 19.42 -7.87 -35.03
C ARG A 24 18.06 -8.33 -34.52
N TRP A 25 17.00 -7.59 -34.81
CA TRP A 25 15.63 -7.96 -34.42
C TRP A 25 15.18 -9.26 -35.09
N PHE A 26 15.58 -9.47 -36.35
CA PHE A 26 15.26 -10.65 -37.15
C PHE A 26 16.36 -11.73 -37.15
N ARG A 27 17.26 -11.73 -36.15
CA ARG A 27 18.44 -12.63 -36.09
C ARG A 27 18.10 -14.12 -36.25
N GLU A 28 16.90 -14.52 -35.86
CA GLU A 28 16.36 -15.88 -35.99
C GLU A 28 16.31 -16.39 -37.45
N LEU A 29 16.27 -15.49 -38.44
CA LEU A 29 16.22 -15.84 -39.86
C LEU A 29 17.60 -16.16 -40.47
N GLY A 30 18.69 -15.98 -39.71
CA GLY A 30 20.07 -16.13 -40.20
C GLY A 30 20.60 -14.89 -40.94
N ASP A 31 21.86 -14.94 -41.40
CA ASP A 31 22.45 -13.90 -42.24
C ASP A 31 21.88 -14.00 -43.66
N ILE A 32 20.67 -13.49 -43.82
CA ILE A 32 20.07 -13.31 -45.14
C ILE A 32 20.43 -11.91 -45.62
N ASP A 33 21.37 -11.84 -46.57
CA ASP A 33 21.74 -10.58 -47.21
C ASP A 33 20.77 -10.15 -48.32
N ASP A 34 19.93 -11.07 -48.81
CA ASP A 34 18.90 -10.82 -49.83
C ASP A 34 17.46 -10.83 -49.29
N PRO A 35 16.54 -10.06 -49.88
CA PRO A 35 15.14 -10.07 -49.46
C PRO A 35 14.48 -11.41 -49.80
N ASN A 36 14.37 -12.31 -48.80
CA ASN A 36 13.69 -13.58 -48.95
C ASN A 36 12.17 -13.42 -48.78
N PHE A 37 11.42 -13.47 -49.88
CA PHE A 37 9.95 -13.38 -49.88
C PHE A 37 9.25 -14.72 -49.65
N THR A 38 9.99 -15.82 -49.48
CA THR A 38 9.39 -17.16 -49.35
C THR A 38 8.74 -17.41 -47.99
N THR A 39 9.11 -16.65 -46.96
CA THR A 39 8.48 -16.70 -45.63
C THR A 39 7.84 -15.36 -45.29
N SER A 40 6.68 -15.38 -44.62
CA SER A 40 5.99 -14.15 -44.21
C SER A 40 6.86 -13.25 -43.32
N ARG A 41 7.74 -13.83 -42.50
CA ARG A 41 8.68 -13.09 -41.63
C ARG A 41 9.85 -12.50 -42.42
N GLY A 42 10.37 -13.22 -43.43
CA GLY A 42 11.37 -12.70 -44.37
C GLY A 42 10.85 -11.54 -45.22
N ALA A 43 9.58 -11.61 -45.67
CA ALA A 43 8.93 -10.53 -46.39
C ALA A 43 8.79 -9.26 -45.52
N VAL A 44 8.47 -9.40 -44.24
CA VAL A 44 8.41 -8.26 -43.29
C VAL A 44 9.80 -7.66 -43.05
N MET A 45 10.84 -8.50 -42.92
CA MET A 45 12.22 -8.03 -42.81
C MET A 45 12.65 -7.25 -44.06
N ALA A 46 12.39 -7.79 -45.26
CA ALA A 46 12.64 -7.13 -46.54
C ALA A 46 11.92 -5.78 -46.65
N ALA A 47 10.66 -5.70 -46.20
CA ALA A 47 9.88 -4.47 -46.15
C ALA A 47 10.44 -3.43 -45.15
N CYS A 48 11.30 -3.83 -44.21
CA CYS A 48 11.93 -2.93 -43.25
C CYS A 48 13.34 -2.49 -43.67
N LEU A 49 14.03 -3.22 -44.55
CA LEU A 49 15.43 -2.96 -44.92
C LEU A 49 15.58 -1.85 -45.97
N ILE A 50 16.47 -0.89 -45.70
CA ILE A 50 16.76 0.24 -46.58
C ILE A 50 17.77 -0.18 -47.65
N ALA A 51 17.43 0.04 -48.92
CA ALA A 51 18.24 -0.27 -50.09
C ALA A 51 19.03 0.95 -50.61
N ALA A 52 20.07 0.69 -51.40
CA ALA A 52 20.91 1.73 -52.01
C ALA A 52 20.17 2.62 -53.01
N GLY A 53 19.05 2.14 -53.56
CA GLY A 53 18.22 2.87 -54.53
C GLY A 53 17.03 3.63 -53.92
N ASP A 54 16.78 3.50 -52.61
CA ASP A 54 15.55 4.01 -52.01
C ASP A 54 15.47 5.54 -52.06
N SER A 55 14.27 6.05 -52.31
CA SER A 55 13.92 7.46 -52.16
C SER A 55 13.76 7.84 -50.69
N GLN A 56 13.70 9.15 -50.42
CA GLN A 56 13.47 9.68 -49.07
C GLN A 56 12.17 9.12 -48.47
N ASN A 57 11.09 9.17 -49.23
CA ASN A 57 9.77 8.68 -48.79
C ASN A 57 9.77 7.18 -48.55
N MET A 58 10.40 6.40 -49.43
CA MET A 58 10.50 4.95 -49.25
C MET A 58 11.25 4.61 -47.96
N THR A 59 12.36 5.30 -47.70
CA THR A 59 13.13 5.08 -46.48
C THR A 59 12.34 5.42 -45.22
N LEU A 60 11.60 6.53 -45.24
CA LEU A 60 10.73 6.92 -44.13
C LEU A 60 9.65 5.87 -43.85
N ILE A 61 8.98 5.37 -44.91
CA ILE A 61 7.96 4.33 -44.78
C ILE A 61 8.54 3.05 -44.18
N LYS A 62 9.75 2.64 -44.60
CA LYS A 62 10.42 1.46 -44.05
C LYS A 62 10.76 1.63 -42.57
N MET A 63 11.26 2.81 -42.16
CA MET A 63 11.53 3.14 -40.76
C MET A 63 10.26 3.13 -39.91
N GLU A 64 9.19 3.74 -40.39
CA GLU A 64 7.90 3.78 -39.70
C GLU A 64 7.27 2.38 -39.60
N THR A 65 7.40 1.56 -40.64
CA THR A 65 6.94 0.16 -40.63
C THR A 65 7.62 -0.62 -39.51
N PHE A 66 8.94 -0.49 -39.37
CA PHE A 66 9.65 -1.19 -38.30
C PHE A 66 9.29 -0.69 -36.90
N ARG A 67 9.23 0.63 -36.68
CA ARG A 67 8.94 1.21 -35.36
C ARG A 67 7.48 1.01 -34.94
N ARG A 68 6.53 1.30 -35.83
CA ARG A 68 5.09 1.26 -35.51
C ARG A 68 4.48 -0.11 -35.67
N VAL A 69 4.75 -0.82 -36.78
CA VAL A 69 4.07 -2.08 -37.07
C VAL A 69 4.78 -3.25 -36.39
N VAL A 70 6.10 -3.32 -36.51
CA VAL A 70 6.89 -4.44 -35.96
C VAL A 70 7.16 -4.27 -34.45
N GLN A 71 7.79 -3.18 -34.04
CA GLN A 71 8.15 -2.96 -32.63
C GLN A 71 6.97 -2.48 -31.77
N ARG A 72 5.91 -1.96 -32.41
CA ARG A 72 4.72 -1.38 -31.74
C ARG A 72 5.11 -0.37 -30.66
N THR A 73 6.11 0.46 -30.92
CA THR A 73 6.64 1.42 -29.93
C THR A 73 5.55 2.35 -29.38
N HIS A 74 4.58 2.71 -30.22
CA HIS A 74 3.42 3.53 -29.86
C HIS A 74 2.46 2.87 -28.85
N LEU A 75 2.53 1.54 -28.65
CA LEU A 75 1.70 0.80 -27.67
C LEU A 75 2.46 0.47 -26.39
N ARG A 76 3.75 0.79 -26.31
CA ARG A 76 4.55 0.53 -25.11
C ARG A 76 4.51 1.77 -24.21
N PRO A 77 3.79 1.74 -23.07
CA PRO A 77 3.86 2.86 -22.13
C PRO A 77 5.29 2.99 -21.60
N HIS A 78 5.73 4.21 -21.35
CA HIS A 78 6.97 4.46 -20.63
C HIS A 78 6.80 3.92 -19.20
N VAL A 79 7.39 2.75 -18.92
CA VAL A 79 7.37 2.15 -17.59
C VAL A 79 8.41 2.87 -16.73
N TYR A 80 7.96 3.74 -15.83
CA TYR A 80 8.82 4.30 -14.78
C TYR A 80 8.88 3.29 -13.63
N GLY A 81 9.95 2.48 -13.59
CA GLY A 81 10.19 1.56 -12.49
C GLY A 81 10.97 2.26 -11.38
N MET A 82 10.36 2.39 -10.20
CA MET A 82 11.09 2.78 -9.00
C MET A 82 11.53 1.53 -8.22
N PRO A 83 12.73 1.51 -7.60
CA PRO A 83 13.15 0.39 -6.77
C PRO A 83 12.16 0.20 -5.60
N THR A 84 11.59 -1.00 -5.46
CA THR A 84 10.63 -1.33 -4.40
C THR A 84 11.22 -1.19 -3.00
N THR A 85 12.53 -1.38 -2.86
CA THR A 85 13.26 -1.21 -1.60
C THR A 85 13.14 0.21 -1.07
N GLU A 86 13.32 1.23 -1.92
CA GLU A 86 13.21 2.64 -1.53
C GLU A 86 11.79 2.99 -1.09
N LEU A 87 10.76 2.49 -1.79
CA LEU A 87 9.35 2.70 -1.40
C LEU A 87 9.01 2.02 -0.07
N GLN A 88 9.56 0.82 0.18
CA GLN A 88 9.31 0.07 1.42
C GLN A 88 10.04 0.68 2.63
N VAL A 89 11.24 1.24 2.44
CA VAL A 89 12.00 1.94 3.51
C VAL A 89 11.22 3.12 4.10
N ILE A 90 10.43 3.82 3.28
CA ILE A 90 9.69 5.01 3.73
C ILE A 90 8.75 4.70 4.91
N ARG A 91 8.12 3.51 4.95
CA ARG A 91 7.16 3.18 6.04
C ARG A 91 7.33 1.80 6.64
N ARG A 92 7.68 0.76 5.88
CA ARG A 92 7.56 -0.66 6.31
C ARG A 92 8.49 -1.01 7.47
N PHE A 93 9.68 -0.42 7.51
CA PHE A 93 10.72 -0.72 8.50
C PHE A 93 10.80 0.29 9.64
N LYS A 94 9.83 1.22 9.70
CA LYS A 94 9.74 2.22 10.75
C LYS A 94 9.18 1.61 12.05
N PRO A 95 9.69 2.00 13.23
CA PRO A 95 9.15 1.56 14.51
C PRO A 95 7.64 1.77 14.62
N GLN A 96 6.93 0.79 15.17
CA GLN A 96 5.48 0.83 15.31
C GLN A 96 5.07 0.62 16.77
N ILE A 97 4.26 1.54 17.30
CA ILE A 97 3.62 1.39 18.60
C ILE A 97 2.26 0.73 18.39
N GLN A 98 1.97 -0.28 19.19
CA GLN A 98 0.67 -0.96 19.26
C GLN A 98 0.09 -0.80 20.67
N LEU A 99 -1.11 -0.27 20.75
CA LEU A 99 -1.88 -0.11 21.98
C LEU A 99 -2.97 -1.18 22.00
N HIS A 100 -3.02 -1.96 23.08
CA HIS A 100 -3.96 -3.05 23.26
C HIS A 100 -5.03 -2.67 24.26
N PHE A 101 -6.28 -2.96 23.90
CA PHE A 101 -7.46 -2.74 24.71
C PHE A 101 -8.26 -4.03 24.79
N MET A 102 -8.76 -4.35 25.97
CA MET A 102 -9.56 -5.54 26.19
C MET A 102 -10.76 -5.21 27.07
N GLN A 103 -11.89 -5.85 26.79
CA GLN A 103 -13.08 -5.76 27.63
C GLN A 103 -12.80 -6.37 29.01
N ASP A 104 -13.29 -5.70 30.06
CA ASP A 104 -13.16 -6.17 31.44
C ASP A 104 -13.91 -7.51 31.62
N SER A 105 -13.25 -8.50 32.23
CA SER A 105 -13.72 -9.88 32.37
C SER A 105 -14.91 -10.00 33.34
N LYS A 106 -15.15 -8.99 34.20
CA LYS A 106 -16.15 -9.04 35.28
C LYS A 106 -17.61 -8.86 34.84
N ARG A 107 -17.88 -8.52 33.57
CA ARG A 107 -19.25 -8.33 33.07
C ARG A 107 -19.75 -9.62 32.39
N ASN A 108 -20.23 -10.59 33.18
CA ASN A 108 -20.93 -11.83 32.79
C ASN A 108 -20.70 -12.26 31.33
N TYR A 109 -19.52 -12.81 31.06
CA TYR A 109 -19.29 -13.52 29.81
C TYR A 109 -20.11 -14.80 29.80
N GLU A 110 -21.00 -14.95 28.82
CA GLU A 110 -21.38 -16.30 28.38
C GLU A 110 -20.08 -17.00 27.99
N ILE A 111 -19.79 -18.13 28.63
CA ILE A 111 -18.53 -18.90 28.57
C ILE A 111 -18.06 -19.21 27.12
N SER A 112 -18.93 -19.07 26.13
CA SER A 112 -18.66 -19.30 24.71
C SER A 112 -18.29 -18.06 23.87
N LYS A 113 -18.27 -16.85 24.44
CA LYS A 113 -17.98 -15.61 23.68
C LYS A 113 -16.59 -15.08 24.01
N SER A 114 -15.80 -14.74 22.99
CA SER A 114 -14.50 -14.10 23.18
C SER A 114 -14.62 -12.65 23.66
N PRO A 115 -13.68 -12.15 24.49
CA PRO A 115 -13.61 -10.75 24.88
C PRO A 115 -13.57 -9.81 23.68
N ALA A 116 -14.26 -8.66 23.74
CA ALA A 116 -14.05 -7.64 22.72
C ALA A 116 -12.62 -7.06 22.88
N ILE A 117 -11.87 -7.07 21.79
CA ILE A 117 -10.48 -6.57 21.74
C ILE A 117 -10.44 -5.34 20.84
N GLY A 118 -9.66 -4.35 21.24
CA GLY A 118 -9.32 -3.17 20.46
C GLY A 118 -7.82 -3.06 20.28
N GLN A 119 -7.36 -2.73 19.08
CA GLN A 119 -5.95 -2.47 18.82
C GLN A 119 -5.82 -1.18 18.05
N ILE A 120 -4.89 -0.33 18.48
CA ILE A 120 -4.57 0.93 17.81
C ILE A 120 -3.08 0.93 17.54
N SER A 121 -2.70 1.19 16.29
CA SER A 121 -1.29 1.23 15.93
C SER A 121 -0.92 2.46 15.13
N PHE A 122 0.26 3.01 15.40
CA PHE A 122 0.83 4.10 14.64
C PHE A 122 2.35 3.95 14.51
N ARG A 123 2.92 4.57 13.49
CA ARG A 123 4.37 4.49 13.20
C ARG A 123 5.09 5.76 13.64
N LEU A 124 6.33 5.59 14.08
CA LEU A 124 7.24 6.69 14.40
C LEU A 124 8.04 7.01 13.14
N MET A 125 7.66 8.07 12.42
CA MET A 125 8.28 8.42 11.13
C MET A 125 9.64 9.10 11.28
N ASN A 126 9.82 9.86 12.37
CA ASN A 126 11.07 10.57 12.69
C ASN A 126 12.18 9.63 13.17
N GLU A 127 11.81 8.41 13.57
CA GLU A 127 12.76 7.43 14.09
C GLU A 127 12.99 6.28 13.10
N THR A 128 14.07 5.55 13.30
CA THR A 128 14.38 4.29 12.65
C THR A 128 14.65 3.23 13.72
N SER A 129 14.61 1.96 13.34
CA SER A 129 14.88 0.87 14.28
C SER A 129 16.32 0.91 14.84
N GLU A 130 17.24 1.60 14.15
CA GLU A 130 18.64 1.80 14.58
C GLU A 130 18.85 3.10 15.38
N SER A 131 18.06 4.15 15.11
CA SER A 131 18.21 5.46 15.79
C SER A 131 17.48 5.56 17.12
N ILE A 132 16.48 4.71 17.36
CA ILE A 132 15.64 4.82 18.55
C ILE A 132 16.43 4.49 19.82
N THR A 133 16.54 5.48 20.71
CA THR A 133 17.24 5.32 21.99
C THR A 133 16.30 4.85 23.09
N ARG A 134 16.85 4.27 24.16
CA ARG A 134 16.08 3.89 25.35
C ARG A 134 15.37 5.08 25.99
N GLY A 135 15.99 6.27 26.00
CA GLY A 135 15.39 7.50 26.53
C GLY A 135 14.12 7.90 25.77
N GLU A 136 14.11 7.75 24.44
CA GLU A 136 12.91 8.00 23.63
C GLU A 136 11.80 7.00 23.91
N VAL A 137 12.13 5.71 24.09
CA VAL A 137 11.16 4.69 24.49
C VAL A 137 10.55 5.00 25.85
N GLU A 138 11.36 5.43 26.82
CA GLU A 138 10.88 5.83 28.16
C GLU A 138 10.01 7.10 28.10
N ARG A 139 10.37 8.08 27.25
CA ARG A 139 9.54 9.27 27.00
C ARG A 139 8.17 8.89 26.42
N LEU A 140 8.15 8.02 25.41
CA LEU A 140 6.92 7.52 24.78
C LEU A 140 6.09 6.70 25.76
N ALA A 141 6.72 5.83 26.55
CA ALA A 141 6.07 5.05 27.60
C ALA A 141 5.38 5.98 28.59
N ASN A 142 6.09 6.98 29.13
CA ASN A 142 5.53 7.95 30.08
C ASN A 142 4.36 8.76 29.48
N ALA A 143 4.45 9.14 28.21
CA ALA A 143 3.34 9.79 27.51
C ALA A 143 2.12 8.86 27.38
N ILE A 144 2.32 7.59 27.04
CA ILE A 144 1.24 6.58 27.00
C ILE A 144 0.63 6.40 28.39
N LYS A 145 1.45 6.33 29.45
CA LYS A 145 0.95 6.22 30.84
C LYS A 145 0.07 7.41 31.20
N ARG A 146 0.52 8.62 30.87
CA ARG A 146 -0.23 9.86 31.13
C ARG A 146 -1.57 9.88 30.40
N GLU A 147 -1.61 9.50 29.13
CA GLU A 147 -2.83 9.61 28.32
C GLU A 147 -3.84 8.49 28.56
N PHE A 148 -3.36 7.25 28.74
CA PHE A 148 -4.18 6.04 28.75
C PHE A 148 -4.23 5.31 30.10
N MET A 149 -3.33 5.61 31.04
CA MET A 149 -3.31 4.99 32.37
C MET A 149 -3.59 5.97 33.52
N ALA A 150 -4.05 7.18 33.23
CA ALA A 150 -4.56 8.06 34.28
C ALA A 150 -5.77 7.42 34.98
N LEU A 151 -5.81 7.50 36.32
CA LEU A 151 -6.87 6.96 37.19
C LEU A 151 -7.05 5.43 37.05
N ASN A 152 -8.19 4.98 36.52
CA ASN A 152 -8.57 3.56 36.36
C ASN A 152 -8.37 3.03 34.93
N GLY A 153 -7.48 3.66 34.16
CA GLY A 153 -7.24 3.33 32.76
C GLY A 153 -8.32 3.85 31.82
N TYR A 154 -7.91 4.20 30.60
CA TYR A 154 -8.81 4.73 29.59
C TYR A 154 -9.75 3.65 29.06
N VAL A 155 -11.05 3.97 29.06
CA VAL A 155 -12.09 3.11 28.50
C VAL A 155 -12.48 3.67 27.14
N TRP A 156 -12.41 2.81 26.13
CA TRP A 156 -12.86 3.05 24.77
C TRP A 156 -14.20 2.36 24.55
N SER A 157 -15.26 3.15 24.37
CA SER A 157 -16.57 2.67 23.97
C SER A 157 -16.55 2.34 22.47
N LYS A 158 -16.39 1.07 22.13
CA LYS A 158 -16.47 0.61 20.73
C LYS A 158 -17.92 0.65 20.27
N GLY A 159 -18.12 1.20 19.08
CA GLY A 159 -19.42 1.22 18.43
C GLY A 159 -19.35 0.85 16.97
N ARG A 160 -20.34 1.29 16.19
CA ARG A 160 -20.45 0.95 14.77
C ARG A 160 -19.99 2.06 13.83
N LEU A 161 -19.84 3.29 14.35
CA LEU A 161 -19.27 4.42 13.63
C LEU A 161 -17.79 4.16 13.35
N MET A 162 -17.39 4.20 12.08
CA MET A 162 -16.00 4.07 11.67
C MET A 162 -15.36 5.46 11.53
N ALA A 163 -14.45 5.79 12.44
CA ALA A 163 -13.62 6.98 12.36
C ALA A 163 -12.26 6.62 11.73
N THR A 164 -11.95 7.23 10.60
CA THR A 164 -10.66 7.08 9.91
C THR A 164 -9.86 8.36 10.04
N TYR A 165 -8.62 8.28 10.50
CA TYR A 165 -7.69 9.41 10.56
C TYR A 165 -6.41 9.06 9.81
N THR A 166 -6.13 9.78 8.73
CA THR A 166 -4.97 9.48 7.87
C THR A 166 -4.00 10.67 7.81
N ASP A 167 -2.78 10.42 8.28
CA ASP A 167 -1.65 11.33 8.20
C ASP A 167 -0.40 10.52 7.84
N ARG A 168 -0.07 10.50 6.54
CA ARG A 168 1.02 9.68 6.03
C ARG A 168 2.40 10.20 6.44
N GLU A 169 2.54 11.52 6.58
CA GLU A 169 3.79 12.19 6.95
C GLU A 169 4.16 11.87 8.41
N LYS A 170 3.19 11.91 9.32
CA LYS A 170 3.41 11.60 10.74
C LYS A 170 3.22 10.13 11.10
N GLY A 171 2.83 9.28 10.15
CA GLY A 171 2.76 7.83 10.34
C GLY A 171 1.43 7.30 10.88
N TYR A 172 0.37 8.10 10.86
CA TYR A 172 -0.97 7.70 11.32
C TYR A 172 -1.84 7.18 10.17
N GLN A 173 -2.41 6.01 10.36
CA GLN A 173 -3.46 5.45 9.52
C GLN A 173 -4.44 4.72 10.44
N LEU A 174 -5.18 5.50 11.22
CA LEU A 174 -6.06 4.99 12.26
C LEU A 174 -7.42 4.67 11.65
N GLN A 175 -7.93 3.49 11.97
CA GLN A 175 -9.29 3.06 11.64
C GLN A 175 -9.92 2.55 12.93
N LEU A 176 -10.78 3.36 13.52
CA LEU A 176 -11.31 3.16 14.87
C LEU A 176 -12.82 3.03 14.80
N LEU A 177 -13.35 2.01 15.48
CA LEU A 177 -14.77 1.82 15.69
C LEU A 177 -15.17 2.49 17.01
N CYS A 178 -15.95 3.56 16.94
CA CYS A 178 -16.35 4.35 18.12
C CYS A 178 -17.88 4.37 18.27
N TYR A 179 -18.36 4.66 19.48
CA TYR A 179 -19.80 4.80 19.73
C TYR A 179 -20.35 6.10 19.16
N ASN A 180 -19.62 7.21 19.32
CA ASN A 180 -20.02 8.51 18.79
C ASN A 180 -18.82 9.30 18.20
N GLU A 181 -19.11 10.39 17.49
CA GLU A 181 -18.09 11.25 16.89
C GLU A 181 -17.22 11.97 17.94
N SER A 182 -17.79 12.31 19.10
CA SER A 182 -17.07 13.01 20.17
C SER A 182 -15.95 12.14 20.75
N GLU A 183 -16.27 10.90 21.11
CA GLU A 183 -15.32 9.89 21.58
C GLU A 183 -14.25 9.59 20.54
N ALA A 184 -14.61 9.52 19.25
CA ALA A 184 -13.64 9.35 18.18
C ALA A 184 -12.61 10.48 18.17
N LYS A 185 -13.04 11.74 18.28
CA LYS A 185 -12.14 12.90 18.36
C LYS A 185 -11.27 12.86 19.60
N THR A 186 -11.84 12.52 20.76
CA THR A 186 -11.09 12.41 22.02
C THR A 186 -10.04 11.30 21.96
N LEU A 187 -10.40 10.11 21.47
CA LEU A 187 -9.49 8.97 21.35
C LEU A 187 -8.35 9.28 20.38
N ILE A 188 -8.66 9.80 19.19
CA ILE A 188 -7.63 10.20 18.22
C ILE A 188 -6.75 11.30 18.80
N GLY A 189 -7.34 12.30 19.46
CA GLY A 189 -6.60 13.36 20.15
C GLY A 189 -5.60 12.82 21.16
N LYS A 190 -6.00 11.84 21.98
CA LYS A 190 -5.09 11.15 22.94
C LYS A 190 -3.97 10.39 22.25
N VAL A 191 -4.27 9.68 21.16
CA VAL A 191 -3.25 8.95 20.37
C VAL A 191 -2.22 9.93 19.78
N LEU A 192 -2.69 11.05 19.21
CA LEU A 192 -1.80 12.11 18.69
C LEU A 192 -1.00 12.79 19.81
N GLY A 193 -1.62 12.95 20.99
CA GLY A 193 -1.00 13.50 22.19
C GLY A 193 0.21 12.73 22.70
N ILE A 194 0.33 11.43 22.41
CA ILE A 194 1.54 10.63 22.75
C ILE A 194 2.80 11.26 22.11
N GLN A 195 2.68 11.79 20.89
CA GLN A 195 3.77 12.44 20.17
C GLN A 195 3.67 13.98 20.17
N ASN A 196 2.78 14.55 21.00
CA ASN A 196 2.48 16.00 21.02
C ASN A 196 2.03 16.57 19.66
N HIS A 197 1.36 15.78 18.82
CA HIS A 197 0.85 16.26 17.54
C HIS A 197 -0.55 16.88 17.68
N PRO A 198 -0.81 18.05 17.06
CA PRO A 198 -2.13 18.66 17.11
C PRO A 198 -3.16 17.87 16.30
N PHE A 199 -4.40 17.86 16.78
CA PHE A 199 -5.52 17.25 16.06
C PHE A 199 -5.98 18.12 14.89
N GLU A 200 -5.87 17.59 13.68
CA GLU A 200 -6.30 18.28 12.46
C GLU A 200 -7.61 17.69 11.92
N ARG A 201 -8.71 18.46 12.02
CA ARG A 201 -10.05 17.99 11.60
C ARG A 201 -10.13 17.59 10.13
N LYS A 202 -9.36 18.24 9.25
CA LYS A 202 -9.30 17.94 7.81
C LYS A 202 -8.85 16.52 7.47
N ARG A 203 -8.15 15.84 8.40
CA ARG A 203 -7.63 14.47 8.23
C ARG A 203 -8.57 13.40 8.79
N LEU A 204 -9.68 13.80 9.41
CA LEU A 204 -10.71 12.91 9.95
C LEU A 204 -11.80 12.65 8.90
N SER A 205 -12.11 11.40 8.67
CA SER A 205 -13.27 10.94 7.91
C SER A 205 -14.14 10.06 8.81
N LEU A 206 -15.44 10.27 8.77
CA LEU A 206 -16.43 9.51 9.54
C LEU A 206 -17.32 8.77 8.55
N ASN A 207 -17.45 7.46 8.75
CA ASN A 207 -18.31 6.61 7.93
C ASN A 207 -19.33 5.90 8.83
N LYS A 208 -20.61 6.10 8.51
CA LYS A 208 -21.76 5.48 9.17
C LYS A 208 -22.66 4.85 8.10
N ASN A 209 -23.31 3.75 8.46
CA ASN A 209 -24.38 3.19 7.65
C ASN A 209 -25.69 3.93 7.97
N ASP A 210 -26.50 4.17 6.95
CA ASP A 210 -27.79 4.86 7.10
C ASP A 210 -28.81 3.95 7.81
N ASP A 211 -28.84 2.66 7.44
CA ASP A 211 -29.55 1.61 8.17
C ASP A 211 -28.57 0.73 8.96
N GLU A 212 -28.27 1.17 10.19
CA GLU A 212 -27.34 0.48 11.08
C GLU A 212 -27.88 -0.85 11.61
N LEU A 213 -29.20 -0.95 11.81
CA LEU A 213 -29.85 -2.12 12.42
C LEU A 213 -29.90 -3.30 11.47
N SER A 214 -30.14 -3.05 10.18
CA SER A 214 -30.10 -4.10 9.15
C SER A 214 -28.66 -4.51 8.80
N ALA A 215 -27.72 -3.56 8.78
CA ALA A 215 -26.33 -3.86 8.43
C ALA A 215 -25.55 -4.56 9.56
N TYR A 216 -25.86 -4.25 10.83
CA TYR A 216 -25.20 -4.80 12.01
C TYR A 216 -26.22 -5.19 13.09
N PRO A 217 -27.02 -6.23 12.85
CA PRO A 217 -28.08 -6.64 13.78
C PRO A 217 -27.50 -7.02 15.14
N GLY A 218 -28.14 -6.55 16.21
CA GLY A 218 -27.72 -6.82 17.59
C GLY A 218 -27.82 -8.30 18.00
N ILE A 219 -28.72 -9.02 17.33
CA ILE A 219 -28.91 -10.46 17.42
C ILE A 219 -28.43 -11.06 16.08
N PRO A 220 -27.34 -11.83 16.06
CA PRO A 220 -26.84 -12.43 14.83
C PRO A 220 -27.84 -13.44 14.30
N GLN A 221 -27.89 -13.56 12.97
CA GLN A 221 -28.71 -14.57 12.32
C GLN A 221 -28.17 -15.96 12.62
N THR A 222 -29.05 -16.94 12.62
CA THR A 222 -28.66 -18.34 12.80
C THR A 222 -28.49 -18.97 11.42
N VAL A 223 -27.32 -19.55 11.17
CA VAL A 223 -26.97 -20.23 9.92
C VAL A 223 -26.71 -21.70 10.20
N THR A 224 -27.14 -22.57 9.29
CA THR A 224 -26.87 -23.99 9.41
C THR A 224 -25.48 -24.27 8.83
N ILE A 225 -24.53 -24.58 9.69
CA ILE A 225 -23.17 -24.99 9.32
C ILE A 225 -23.03 -26.47 9.64
N LEU A 226 -22.70 -27.30 8.63
CA LEU A 226 -22.52 -28.75 8.79
C LEU A 226 -23.72 -29.46 9.47
N GLY A 227 -24.95 -29.05 9.12
CA GLY A 227 -26.18 -29.62 9.68
C GLY A 227 -26.51 -29.18 11.12
N LYS A 228 -25.68 -28.34 11.74
CA LYS A 228 -25.92 -27.74 13.05
C LYS A 228 -26.31 -26.28 12.90
N SER A 229 -27.31 -25.86 13.67
CA SER A 229 -27.76 -24.47 13.70
C SER A 229 -26.82 -23.67 14.60
N GLU A 230 -25.97 -22.83 14.01
CA GLU A 230 -25.00 -22.00 14.72
C GLU A 230 -25.31 -20.51 14.52
N ARG A 231 -25.07 -19.70 15.55
CA ARG A 231 -25.24 -18.24 15.44
C ARG A 231 -24.02 -17.63 14.78
N GLU A 232 -24.24 -16.74 13.82
CA GLU A 232 -23.14 -16.02 13.20
C GLU A 232 -22.34 -15.18 14.22
N PRO A 233 -21.04 -15.00 13.99
CA PRO A 233 -20.24 -14.10 14.81
C PRO A 233 -20.75 -12.67 14.67
N LYS A 234 -20.95 -11.98 15.80
CA LYS A 234 -21.39 -10.58 15.82
C LYS A 234 -20.36 -9.68 15.12
N ARG A 235 -20.75 -9.06 14.01
CA ARG A 235 -19.94 -8.05 13.32
C ARG A 235 -20.02 -6.72 14.06
N ARG A 236 -18.86 -6.12 14.37
CA ARG A 236 -18.73 -4.83 15.09
C ARG A 236 -19.53 -4.78 16.41
N PRO A 237 -19.19 -5.64 17.40
CA PRO A 237 -19.86 -5.61 18.70
C PRO A 237 -19.67 -4.25 19.37
N VAL A 238 -20.77 -3.72 19.93
CA VAL A 238 -20.73 -2.55 20.81
C VAL A 238 -20.26 -3.02 22.18
N ALA A 239 -19.12 -2.52 22.65
CA ALA A 239 -18.50 -2.97 23.88
C ALA A 239 -17.52 -1.92 24.43
N ASP A 240 -17.41 -1.85 25.74
CA ASP A 240 -16.43 -1.00 26.42
C ASP A 240 -15.13 -1.79 26.61
N VAL A 241 -14.03 -1.31 26.02
CA VAL A 241 -12.71 -1.94 26.13
C VAL A 241 -11.76 -1.02 26.89
N ARG A 242 -11.01 -1.56 27.85
CA ARG A 242 -10.05 -0.80 28.67
C ARG A 242 -8.63 -1.03 28.17
N PHE A 243 -7.80 0.01 28.24
CA PHE A 243 -6.36 -0.10 27.92
C PHE A 243 -5.69 -1.16 28.81
N THR A 244 -4.95 -2.07 28.18
CA THR A 244 -4.27 -3.18 28.88
C THR A 244 -2.76 -3.00 28.85
N HIS A 245 -2.16 -2.82 27.68
CA HIS A 245 -0.72 -2.65 27.55
C HIS A 245 -0.37 -2.01 26.20
N ALA A 246 0.87 -1.54 26.08
CA ALA A 246 1.43 -1.01 24.86
C ALA A 246 2.76 -1.70 24.52
N GLU A 247 2.93 -2.01 23.25
CA GLU A 247 4.11 -2.66 22.69
C GLU A 247 4.76 -1.79 21.62
N LEU A 248 6.08 -1.86 21.53
CA LEU A 248 6.89 -1.25 20.48
C LEU A 248 7.52 -2.36 19.64
N HIS A 249 7.15 -2.38 18.37
CA HIS A 249 7.73 -3.27 17.38
C HIS A 249 8.85 -2.54 16.65
N LEU A 250 10.04 -3.14 16.70
CA LEU A 250 11.22 -2.69 15.99
C LEU A 250 11.52 -3.69 14.87
N TYR A 251 11.88 -3.16 13.70
CA TYR A 251 12.27 -4.03 12.59
C TYR A 251 13.63 -4.69 12.92
N GLY A 252 13.75 -5.99 12.64
CA GLY A 252 14.93 -6.79 12.94
C GLY A 252 14.95 -7.44 14.33
N ARG A 253 14.01 -7.11 15.22
CA ARG A 253 13.85 -7.77 16.52
C ARG A 253 12.62 -8.69 16.49
N GLY A 254 12.79 -9.94 16.92
CA GLY A 254 11.70 -10.94 16.95
C GLY A 254 10.66 -10.69 18.04
N GLU A 255 11.07 -10.13 19.17
CA GLU A 255 10.19 -9.83 20.30
C GLU A 255 9.93 -8.32 20.43
N PRO A 256 8.67 -7.89 20.61
CA PRO A 256 8.34 -6.50 20.86
C PRO A 256 8.83 -6.04 22.24
N VAL A 257 9.12 -4.74 22.36
CA VAL A 257 9.47 -4.13 23.65
C VAL A 257 8.18 -3.65 24.31
N ILE A 258 7.89 -4.15 25.53
CA ILE A 258 6.72 -3.69 26.29
C ILE A 258 7.01 -2.28 26.81
N CYS A 259 6.24 -1.30 26.36
CA CYS A 259 6.39 0.11 26.74
C CYS A 259 5.60 0.45 28.01
N ALA A 260 4.41 -0.12 28.16
CA ALA A 260 3.54 0.17 29.29
C ALA A 260 2.60 -1.01 29.56
N THR A 261 2.35 -1.29 30.83
CA THR A 261 1.38 -2.30 31.28
C THR A 261 0.39 -1.61 32.22
N GLY A 262 -0.89 -1.76 31.94
CA GLY A 262 -2.00 -1.28 32.75
C GLY A 262 -2.31 -2.21 33.92
N LEU A 263 -3.09 -1.69 34.87
CA LEU A 263 -3.66 -2.48 35.96
C LEU A 263 -4.61 -3.52 35.35
N ILE A 264 -4.14 -4.76 35.27
CA ILE A 264 -5.00 -5.92 35.04
C ILE A 264 -5.84 -6.05 36.31
N ALA A 265 -7.13 -5.72 36.23
CA ALA A 265 -8.05 -6.12 37.29
C ALA A 265 -8.14 -7.66 37.26
N MET A 266 -7.43 -8.30 38.19
CA MET A 266 -7.75 -9.67 38.59
C MET A 266 -9.13 -9.71 39.23
#